data_AF-A0A4Z2I8P0-F1
#
_entry.id   AF-A0A4Z2I8P0-F1
#
_cell.length_a   1.000
_cell.length_b   1.000
_cell.length_c   1.000
_cell.angle_alpha   90.00
_cell.angle_beta   90.00
_cell.angle_gamma   90.00
#
_symmetry.space_group_name_H-M   'P 1'
#
loop_
_entity.id
_entity.type
_entity.pdbx_description
1 polymer ?
#
loop_
_entity_poly.entity_id
_entity_poly.type
_entity_poly.pdbx_seq_one_letter_code
_entity_poly.pdbx_strand_id
1 'polypeptide(L)'
;MTHMALEVKESLEERCNQMLRNMEASLTARDRVGIQDFVLLDAYTSESAFLDNLRKRFHENLIYTYIGTLLVTVNPYKELDIYSKKQMDIYMGVNFFELPPHIYALADNVFRTMLSEFNNHFILISGESGAGKTEASKKILQFYAVSCPSTKLLNNVRDRLLLSNPVLEAFGNAKTLKNDNSSRFGKYMDIQFDHQGGAVGGHILNYLLEKSRVVHQNHGERNFHIFYQLVEGGEEELLRWLGLERNCQNYRYLVQGDCAKVSSINDKSDWKMVQRALSVIKFSESDIEHLFGIIASVLHLGNIKFEADVLGYASLNNNQEMHWVSKLLGIPPHVLQQGLTHRKIEAKTEEMFSPFSVDHAVYARDALAKAIYGRTFNWLVNKINESLVNKFCINYCNEKLQQLFIQLTLKSEQEEYEMEGIEWEPVPFFNNKIICDLVEEKHRGIISLLDEECLRPGEATDLTFLEKMEETIGGHPHFVT
;
A
#
# COMPACT_ATOMS: atom_id res chain seq x y z
N MET A 1 -47.11 16.53 56.81
CA MET A 1 -47.21 15.55 55.70
C MET A 1 -47.63 16.16 54.37
N THR A 2 -48.28 17.33 54.34
CA THR A 2 -48.75 17.99 53.11
C THR A 2 -47.67 18.75 52.32
N HIS A 3 -46.64 19.29 52.97
CA HIS A 3 -45.54 20.01 52.28
C HIS A 3 -44.56 19.09 51.52
N MET A 4 -44.17 17.96 52.12
CA MET A 4 -43.28 16.97 51.46
C MET A 4 -43.93 16.31 50.23
N ALA A 5 -45.26 16.21 50.17
CA ALA A 5 -45.96 15.62 49.02
C ALA A 5 -46.06 16.58 47.82
N LEU A 6 -45.96 17.89 48.05
CA LEU A 6 -45.94 18.93 47.00
C LEU A 6 -44.53 19.09 46.41
N GLU A 7 -43.48 19.15 47.25
CA GLU A 7 -42.08 19.24 46.78
C GLU A 7 -41.64 18.00 45.97
N VAL A 8 -42.13 16.80 46.31
CA VAL A 8 -41.83 15.58 45.55
C VAL A 8 -42.57 15.55 44.21
N LYS A 9 -43.77 16.16 44.12
CA LYS A 9 -44.52 16.28 42.85
C LYS A 9 -43.90 17.31 41.91
N GLU A 10 -43.51 18.49 42.41
CA GLU A 10 -42.83 19.52 41.61
C GLU A 10 -41.47 19.01 41.08
N SER A 11 -40.71 18.27 41.90
CA SER A 11 -39.44 17.64 41.52
C SER A 11 -39.57 16.56 40.42
N LEU A 12 -40.69 15.82 40.40
CA LEU A 12 -40.98 14.81 39.36
C LEU A 12 -41.48 15.45 38.07
N GLU A 13 -42.32 16.48 38.14
CA GLU A 13 -42.77 17.25 36.97
C GLU A 13 -41.62 18.01 36.30
N GLU A 14 -40.71 18.61 37.07
CA GLU A 14 -39.51 19.24 36.51
C GLU A 14 -38.59 18.24 35.80
N ARG A 15 -38.39 17.04 36.37
CA ARG A 15 -37.60 15.98 35.70
C ARG A 15 -38.27 15.46 34.44
N CYS A 16 -39.60 15.28 34.45
CA CYS A 16 -40.36 14.89 33.26
C CYS A 16 -40.29 15.97 32.17
N ASN A 17 -40.44 17.24 32.55
CA ASN A 17 -40.33 18.38 31.62
C ASN A 17 -38.91 18.56 31.07
N GLN A 18 -37.87 18.29 31.87
CA GLN A 18 -36.48 18.28 31.41
C GLN A 18 -36.22 17.12 30.43
N MET A 19 -36.76 15.94 30.69
CA MET A 19 -36.71 14.80 29.77
C MET A 19 -37.47 15.07 28.47
N LEU A 20 -38.66 15.67 28.53
CA LEU A 20 -39.46 16.05 27.37
C LEU A 20 -38.75 17.11 26.52
N ARG A 21 -38.14 18.13 27.15
CA ARG A 21 -37.33 19.14 26.43
C ARG A 21 -36.09 18.55 25.79
N ASN A 22 -35.42 17.60 26.45
CA ASN A 22 -34.27 16.90 25.87
C ASN A 22 -34.69 15.96 24.70
N MET A 23 -35.87 15.33 24.80
CA MET A 23 -36.46 14.56 23.70
C MET A 23 -36.87 15.47 22.53
N GLU A 24 -37.54 16.59 22.78
CA GLU A 24 -37.91 17.56 21.74
C GLU A 24 -36.69 18.21 21.08
N ALA A 25 -35.64 18.52 21.84
CA ALA A 25 -34.36 19.00 21.31
C ALA A 25 -33.64 17.92 20.48
N SER A 26 -33.69 16.66 20.91
CA SER A 26 -33.16 15.52 20.16
C SER A 26 -33.96 15.26 18.87
N LEU A 27 -35.28 15.38 18.91
CA LEU A 27 -36.18 15.23 17.76
C LEU A 27 -36.00 16.37 16.76
N THR A 28 -35.94 17.63 17.21
CA THR A 28 -35.66 18.78 16.33
C THR A 28 -34.24 18.74 15.75
N ALA A 29 -33.25 18.27 16.50
CA ALA A 29 -31.91 18.02 15.97
C ALA A 29 -31.91 16.87 14.95
N ARG A 30 -32.67 15.79 15.19
CA ARG A 30 -32.82 14.66 14.25
C ARG A 30 -33.51 15.09 12.96
N ASP A 31 -34.53 15.95 13.03
CA ASP A 31 -35.22 16.47 11.85
C ASP A 31 -34.36 17.43 11.02
N ARG A 32 -33.53 18.25 11.69
CA ARG A 32 -32.65 19.24 11.06
C ARG A 32 -31.35 18.66 10.54
N VAL A 33 -30.63 17.91 11.37
CA VAL A 33 -29.28 17.41 11.11
C VAL A 33 -29.31 16.01 10.50
N GLY A 34 -30.35 15.22 10.76
CA GLY A 34 -30.47 13.84 10.34
C GLY A 34 -30.01 12.83 11.39
N ILE A 35 -30.21 11.55 11.09
CA ILE A 35 -29.97 10.40 11.97
C ILE A 35 -28.53 9.92 11.81
N GLN A 36 -27.89 9.58 12.94
CA GLN A 36 -26.50 9.14 12.98
C GLN A 36 -26.29 7.68 12.55
N ASP A 37 -27.31 6.82 12.73
CA ASP A 37 -27.31 5.42 12.31
C ASP A 37 -28.57 5.11 11.49
N PHE A 38 -28.39 4.59 10.29
CA PHE A 38 -29.48 4.19 9.40
C PHE A 38 -30.33 3.03 9.93
N VAL A 39 -29.85 2.23 10.89
CA VAL A 39 -30.68 1.23 11.59
C VAL A 39 -31.87 1.89 12.29
N LEU A 40 -31.74 3.16 12.66
CA LEU A 40 -32.80 3.96 13.29
C LEU A 40 -33.64 4.74 12.26
N LEU A 41 -33.50 4.49 10.95
CA LEU A 41 -34.31 5.16 9.94
C LEU A 41 -35.68 4.49 9.83
N ASP A 42 -36.75 5.18 10.22
CA ASP A 42 -38.11 4.61 10.24
C ASP A 42 -38.56 4.10 8.86
N ALA A 43 -38.18 4.82 7.78
CA ALA A 43 -38.44 4.43 6.39
C ALA A 43 -37.23 3.73 5.74
N TYR A 44 -36.65 2.73 6.42
CA TYR A 44 -35.41 2.06 6.01
C TYR A 44 -35.43 1.40 4.62
N THR A 45 -36.60 1.09 4.06
CA THR A 45 -36.74 0.54 2.70
C THR A 45 -36.80 1.61 1.61
N SER A 46 -36.92 2.89 1.98
CA SER A 46 -37.06 4.00 1.04
C SER A 46 -35.70 4.59 0.67
N GLU A 47 -35.28 4.41 -0.58
CA GLU A 47 -34.04 5.01 -1.11
C GLU A 47 -34.05 6.54 -0.97
N SER A 48 -35.20 7.19 -1.19
CA SER A 48 -35.34 8.64 -1.02
C SER A 48 -35.04 9.09 0.41
N ALA A 49 -35.55 8.38 1.41
CA ALA A 49 -35.32 8.71 2.82
C ALA A 49 -33.84 8.53 3.20
N PHE A 50 -33.19 7.50 2.64
CA PHE A 50 -31.76 7.27 2.82
C PHE A 50 -30.92 8.43 2.25
N LEU A 51 -31.21 8.82 1.01
CA LEU A 51 -30.52 9.94 0.33
C LEU A 51 -30.79 11.28 1.00
N ASP A 52 -32.02 11.53 1.45
CA ASP A 52 -32.38 12.76 2.14
C ASP A 52 -31.67 12.89 3.50
N ASN A 53 -31.50 11.79 4.24
CA ASN A 53 -30.72 11.79 5.47
C ASN A 53 -29.24 12.15 5.22
N LEU A 54 -28.61 11.53 4.21
CA LEU A 54 -27.24 11.88 3.81
C LEU A 54 -27.13 13.36 3.42
N ARG A 55 -28.12 13.87 2.67
CA ARG A 55 -28.14 15.27 2.22
C ARG A 55 -28.23 16.24 3.41
N LYS A 56 -29.11 15.99 4.39
CA LYS A 56 -29.23 16.82 5.60
C LYS A 56 -27.92 16.87 6.38
N ARG A 57 -27.31 15.70 6.63
CA ARG A 57 -26.04 15.59 7.36
C ARG A 57 -24.90 16.28 6.63
N PHE A 58 -24.79 16.07 5.32
CA PHE A 58 -23.76 16.68 4.49
C PHE A 58 -23.87 18.22 4.48
N HIS A 59 -25.08 18.78 4.51
CA HIS A 59 -25.30 20.22 4.58
C HIS A 59 -24.72 20.86 5.85
N GLU A 60 -24.72 20.11 6.95
CA GLU A 60 -24.13 20.50 8.23
C GLU A 60 -22.64 20.08 8.36
N ASN A 61 -22.00 19.70 7.25
CA ASN A 61 -20.62 19.18 7.17
C ASN A 61 -20.37 17.86 7.95
N LEU A 62 -21.42 17.10 8.23
CA LEU A 62 -21.32 15.77 8.83
C LEU A 62 -21.23 14.71 7.73
N ILE A 63 -20.01 14.27 7.44
CA ILE A 63 -19.73 13.37 6.31
C ILE A 63 -19.84 11.88 6.66
N TYR A 64 -19.89 11.55 7.95
CA TYR A 64 -19.89 10.19 8.46
C TYR A 64 -21.28 9.80 8.98
N THR A 65 -21.75 8.59 8.66
CA THR A 65 -23.02 8.04 9.14
C THR A 65 -22.90 6.53 9.30
N TYR A 66 -23.44 5.94 10.37
CA TYR A 66 -23.39 4.51 10.60
C TYR A 66 -24.51 3.75 9.88
N ILE A 67 -24.24 2.47 9.59
CA ILE A 67 -25.26 1.44 9.35
C ILE A 67 -24.87 0.28 10.28
N GLY A 68 -25.32 0.31 11.53
CA GLY A 68 -24.80 -0.60 12.55
C GLY A 68 -23.28 -0.46 12.70
N THR A 69 -22.52 -1.52 12.40
CA THR A 69 -21.05 -1.51 12.47
C THR A 69 -20.36 -0.98 11.19
N LEU A 70 -21.11 -0.71 10.12
CA LEU A 70 -20.59 -0.13 8.90
C LEU A 70 -20.52 1.39 9.01
N LEU A 71 -19.53 2.01 8.35
CA LEU A 71 -19.37 3.46 8.29
C LEU A 71 -19.51 3.95 6.84
N VAL A 72 -20.55 4.75 6.59
CA VAL A 72 -20.74 5.46 5.31
C VAL A 72 -20.02 6.80 5.39
N THR A 73 -19.26 7.12 4.34
CA THR A 73 -18.52 8.38 4.21
C THR A 73 -18.88 9.07 2.90
N VAL A 74 -19.18 10.37 2.95
CA VAL A 74 -19.41 11.22 1.77
C VAL A 74 -18.25 12.20 1.60
N ASN A 75 -17.57 12.17 0.47
CA ASN A 75 -16.41 13.06 0.23
C ASN A 75 -16.83 14.55 0.22
N PRO A 76 -16.31 15.40 1.12
CA PRO A 76 -16.67 16.81 1.18
C PRO A 76 -16.03 17.69 0.10
N TYR A 77 -15.00 17.21 -0.62
CA TYR A 77 -14.20 18.01 -1.57
C TYR A 77 -13.63 19.31 -0.99
N LYS A 78 -13.48 19.36 0.34
CA LYS A 78 -12.85 20.44 1.10
C LYS A 78 -12.28 19.88 2.40
N GLU A 79 -11.33 20.60 2.98
CA GLU A 79 -10.82 20.24 4.29
C GLU A 79 -11.85 20.56 5.38
N LEU A 80 -11.98 19.63 6.33
CA LEU A 80 -12.81 19.77 7.52
C LEU A 80 -11.90 19.63 8.75
N ASP A 81 -12.11 20.47 9.76
CA ASP A 81 -11.35 20.44 11.01
C ASP A 81 -11.86 19.35 11.99
N ILE A 82 -11.91 18.11 11.50
CA ILE A 82 -12.39 16.93 12.24
C ILE A 82 -11.29 15.87 12.46
N TYR A 83 -10.08 16.14 11.96
CA TYR A 83 -8.95 15.21 12.00
C TYR A 83 -7.77 15.71 12.86
N SER A 84 -8.06 16.62 13.80
CA SER A 84 -7.04 17.16 14.70
C SER A 84 -6.67 16.15 15.79
N LYS A 85 -5.48 16.32 16.40
CA LYS A 85 -5.05 15.47 17.52
C LYS A 85 -6.08 15.46 18.65
N LYS A 86 -6.69 16.61 18.95
CA LYS A 86 -7.76 16.73 19.94
C LYS A 86 -8.94 15.80 19.62
N GLN A 87 -9.30 15.66 18.35
CA GLN A 87 -10.35 14.72 17.94
C GLN A 87 -9.91 13.27 18.12
N MET A 88 -8.66 12.93 17.80
CA MET A 88 -8.13 11.59 18.07
C MET A 88 -8.24 11.25 19.57
N ASP A 89 -7.83 12.18 20.44
CA ASP A 89 -7.91 12.02 21.90
C ASP A 89 -9.34 11.79 22.42
N ILE A 90 -10.36 12.39 21.78
CA ILE A 90 -11.76 12.20 22.15
C ILE A 90 -12.26 10.79 21.83
N TYR A 91 -11.81 10.19 20.71
CA TYR A 91 -12.30 8.88 20.25
C TYR A 91 -11.49 7.69 20.80
N MET A 92 -10.30 7.92 21.35
CA MET A 92 -9.47 6.84 21.90
C MET A 92 -10.09 6.19 23.14
N GLY A 93 -10.23 4.86 23.12
CA GLY A 93 -10.72 4.07 24.24
C GLY A 93 -12.22 4.21 24.53
N VAL A 94 -12.98 4.83 23.63
CA VAL A 94 -14.43 5.08 23.80
C VAL A 94 -15.24 4.03 23.07
N ASN A 95 -16.35 3.55 23.64
CA ASN A 95 -17.16 2.53 22.96
C ASN A 95 -17.77 3.08 21.66
N PHE A 96 -17.87 2.23 20.63
CA PHE A 96 -18.15 2.61 19.24
C PHE A 96 -19.42 3.47 19.04
N PHE A 97 -20.44 3.29 19.87
CA PHE A 97 -21.73 3.99 19.79
C PHE A 97 -21.93 5.10 20.84
N GLU A 98 -20.93 5.39 21.68
CA GLU A 98 -21.02 6.46 22.69
C GLU A 98 -20.82 7.85 22.08
N LEU A 99 -20.10 7.93 20.96
CA LEU A 99 -19.78 9.18 20.26
C LEU A 99 -20.40 9.23 18.86
N PRO A 100 -20.52 10.43 18.27
CA PRO A 100 -21.03 10.59 16.92
C PRO A 100 -20.24 9.80 15.87
N PRO A 101 -20.83 9.50 14.70
CA PRO A 101 -20.15 8.74 13.67
C PRO A 101 -18.84 9.37 13.22
N HIS A 102 -17.75 8.60 13.30
CA HIS A 102 -16.44 9.05 12.87
C HIS A 102 -15.53 7.87 12.50
N ILE A 103 -14.58 8.09 11.59
CA ILE A 103 -13.62 7.06 11.19
C ILE A 103 -12.70 6.62 12.33
N TYR A 104 -12.46 7.50 13.31
CA TYR A 104 -11.65 7.18 14.48
C TYR A 104 -12.35 6.22 15.45
N ALA A 105 -13.68 6.31 15.57
CA ALA A 105 -14.43 5.32 16.34
C ALA A 105 -14.26 3.90 15.74
N LEU A 106 -14.31 3.79 14.41
CA LEU A 106 -14.07 2.54 13.70
C LEU A 106 -12.66 2.01 13.90
N ALA A 107 -11.65 2.88 13.73
CA ALA A 107 -10.26 2.50 13.92
C ALA A 107 -9.99 2.03 15.36
N ASP A 108 -10.44 2.80 16.35
CA ASP A 108 -10.27 2.47 17.77
C ASP A 108 -10.97 1.15 18.16
N ASN A 109 -12.21 0.95 17.69
CA ASN A 109 -12.94 -0.29 17.93
C ASN A 109 -12.19 -1.50 17.35
N VAL A 110 -11.74 -1.42 16.10
CA VAL A 110 -10.98 -2.52 15.46
C VAL A 110 -9.68 -2.81 16.20
N PHE A 111 -8.94 -1.77 16.61
CA PHE A 111 -7.69 -1.94 17.34
C PHE A 111 -7.91 -2.58 18.72
N ARG A 112 -8.91 -2.13 19.48
CA ARG A 112 -9.24 -2.73 20.78
C ARG A 112 -9.72 -4.17 20.66
N THR A 113 -10.58 -4.48 19.68
CA THR A 113 -11.05 -5.85 19.45
C THR A 113 -9.89 -6.77 19.08
N MET A 114 -8.97 -6.33 18.23
CA MET A 114 -7.75 -7.07 17.90
C MET A 114 -6.91 -7.39 19.14
N LEU A 115 -6.73 -6.42 20.06
CA LEU A 115 -5.99 -6.64 21.31
C LEU A 115 -6.73 -7.54 22.31
N SER A 116 -8.06 -7.45 22.40
CA SER A 116 -8.83 -8.27 23.33
C SER A 116 -9.00 -9.71 22.87
N GLU A 117 -9.13 -9.94 21.56
CA GLU A 117 -9.39 -11.26 20.98
C GLU A 117 -8.12 -11.97 20.52
N PHE A 118 -6.97 -11.28 20.49
CA PHE A 118 -5.70 -11.77 19.93
C PHE A 118 -5.87 -12.36 18.51
N ASN A 119 -6.70 -11.71 17.70
CA ASN A 119 -7.04 -12.17 16.35
C ASN A 119 -6.84 -11.06 15.30
N ASN A 120 -6.49 -11.45 14.09
CA ASN A 120 -6.27 -10.54 12.98
C ASN A 120 -7.59 -9.91 12.53
N HIS A 121 -7.55 -8.59 12.28
CA HIS A 121 -8.70 -7.82 11.81
C HIS A 121 -8.33 -7.04 10.55
N PHE A 122 -9.33 -6.74 9.71
CA PHE A 122 -9.14 -5.94 8.51
C PHE A 122 -10.22 -4.87 8.37
N ILE A 123 -9.86 -3.73 7.78
CA ILE A 123 -10.79 -2.66 7.42
C ILE A 123 -10.88 -2.61 5.90
N LEU A 124 -12.06 -2.93 5.36
CA LEU A 124 -12.33 -2.84 3.92
C LEU A 124 -12.90 -1.47 3.58
N ILE A 125 -12.21 -0.72 2.72
CA ILE A 125 -12.67 0.59 2.23
C ILE A 125 -13.07 0.46 0.75
N SER A 126 -14.37 0.53 0.48
CA SER A 126 -14.93 0.42 -0.87
C SER A 126 -15.52 1.75 -1.35
N GLY A 127 -15.69 1.89 -2.67
CA GLY A 127 -16.27 3.09 -3.29
C GLY A 127 -15.72 3.39 -4.68
N GLU A 128 -16.41 4.25 -5.43
CA GLU A 128 -15.95 4.71 -6.76
C GLU A 128 -14.63 5.52 -6.70
N SER A 129 -14.00 5.73 -7.85
CA SER A 129 -12.85 6.64 -7.92
C SER A 129 -13.27 8.06 -7.50
N GLY A 130 -12.46 8.71 -6.67
CA GLY A 130 -12.78 10.02 -6.09
C GLY A 130 -13.65 9.98 -4.83
N ALA A 131 -14.15 8.82 -4.39
CA ALA A 131 -15.00 8.73 -3.21
C ALA A 131 -14.29 8.99 -1.85
N GLY A 132 -12.95 9.18 -1.84
CA GLY A 132 -12.18 9.45 -0.62
C GLY A 132 -11.53 8.23 0.03
N LYS A 133 -11.46 7.08 -0.65
CA LYS A 133 -10.86 5.84 -0.11
C LYS A 133 -9.44 6.02 0.41
N THR A 134 -8.58 6.66 -0.39
CA THR A 134 -7.17 6.91 -0.06
C THR A 134 -7.05 7.81 1.17
N GLU A 135 -7.88 8.84 1.26
CA GLU A 135 -7.90 9.76 2.40
C GLU A 135 -8.39 9.07 3.66
N ALA A 136 -9.46 8.27 3.59
CA ALA A 136 -9.93 7.45 4.70
C ALA A 136 -8.83 6.53 5.25
N SER A 137 -8.11 5.83 4.35
CA SER A 137 -6.96 4.99 4.74
C SER A 137 -5.85 5.80 5.42
N LYS A 138 -5.50 6.99 4.90
CA LYS A 138 -4.52 7.90 5.53
C LYS A 138 -4.97 8.32 6.93
N LYS A 139 -6.26 8.63 7.14
CA LYS A 139 -6.78 9.04 8.45
C LYS A 139 -6.73 7.90 9.47
N ILE A 140 -7.01 6.66 9.07
CA ILE A 140 -6.86 5.49 9.95
C ILE A 140 -5.39 5.31 10.36
N LEU A 141 -4.46 5.39 9.41
CA LEU A 141 -3.02 5.30 9.71
C LEU A 141 -2.55 6.42 10.65
N GLN A 142 -3.05 7.65 10.45
CA GLN A 142 -2.78 8.78 11.34
C GLN A 142 -3.33 8.57 12.75
N PHE A 143 -4.48 7.90 12.89
CA PHE A 143 -5.06 7.58 14.18
C PHE A 143 -4.21 6.55 14.93
N TYR A 144 -3.85 5.43 14.28
CA TYR A 144 -2.98 4.41 14.88
C TYR A 144 -1.59 4.94 15.24
N ALA A 145 -1.09 5.92 14.48
CA ALA A 145 0.15 6.60 14.81
C ALA A 145 0.12 7.34 16.16
N VAL A 146 -1.05 7.71 16.67
CA VAL A 146 -1.24 8.41 17.94
C VAL A 146 -1.75 7.47 19.03
N SER A 147 -2.62 6.52 18.69
CA SER A 147 -3.25 5.63 19.67
C SER A 147 -2.35 4.48 20.14
N CYS A 148 -1.35 4.07 19.37
CA CYS A 148 -0.48 2.97 19.74
C CYS A 148 0.61 3.40 20.74
N PRO A 149 0.96 2.57 21.74
CA PRO A 149 2.00 2.86 22.73
C PRO A 149 3.33 3.20 22.05
N SER A 150 3.88 4.38 22.34
CA SER A 150 5.04 4.91 21.59
C SER A 150 6.30 4.09 21.80
N THR A 151 6.72 3.32 20.80
CA THR A 151 8.07 2.73 20.72
C THR A 151 8.95 3.52 19.74
N LYS A 152 10.29 3.49 19.90
CA LYS A 152 11.21 4.08 18.89
C LYS A 152 11.02 3.46 17.49
N LEU A 153 10.54 2.21 17.44
CA LEU A 153 10.23 1.49 16.20
C LEU A 153 8.99 2.08 15.50
N LEU A 154 7.97 2.48 16.27
CA LEU A 154 6.72 3.06 15.78
C LEU A 154 6.94 4.31 14.93
N ASN A 155 7.79 5.25 15.38
CA ASN A 155 8.09 6.44 14.59
C ASN A 155 8.70 6.09 13.22
N ASN A 156 9.55 5.06 13.15
CA ASN A 156 10.20 4.63 11.91
C ASN A 156 9.23 3.92 10.95
N VAL A 157 8.40 2.99 11.44
CA VAL A 157 7.42 2.27 10.60
C VAL A 157 6.29 3.22 10.18
N ARG A 158 5.82 4.09 11.08
CA ARG A 158 4.83 5.15 10.81
C ARG A 158 5.29 6.07 9.68
N ASP A 159 6.46 6.69 9.84
CA ASP A 159 6.95 7.67 8.89
C ASP A 159 7.15 7.01 7.53
N ARG A 160 7.67 5.78 7.49
CA ARG A 160 7.84 5.03 6.23
C ARG A 160 6.50 4.65 5.58
N LEU A 161 5.50 4.16 6.32
CA LEU A 161 4.18 3.85 5.77
C LEU A 161 3.49 5.10 5.22
N LEU A 162 3.47 6.20 5.97
CA LEU A 162 2.85 7.44 5.52
C LEU A 162 3.61 8.08 4.35
N LEU A 163 4.95 8.10 4.38
CA LEU A 163 5.78 8.66 3.32
C LEU A 163 5.90 7.74 2.09
N SER A 164 5.56 6.47 2.19
CA SER A 164 5.42 5.60 1.02
C SER A 164 4.27 6.01 0.10
N ASN A 165 3.25 6.70 0.62
CA ASN A 165 2.08 7.09 -0.18
C ASN A 165 2.44 8.02 -1.34
N PRO A 166 3.17 9.14 -1.17
CA PRO A 166 3.63 9.96 -2.29
C PRO A 166 4.31 9.17 -3.40
N VAL A 167 5.15 8.19 -3.04
CA VAL A 167 5.85 7.32 -4.01
C VAL A 167 4.86 6.41 -4.72
N LEU A 168 3.99 5.70 -3.98
CA LEU A 168 2.99 4.81 -4.58
C LEU A 168 1.95 5.58 -5.42
N GLU A 169 1.57 6.79 -5.02
CA GLU A 169 0.67 7.66 -5.78
C GLU A 169 1.36 8.16 -7.05
N ALA A 170 2.62 8.57 -7.00
CA ALA A 170 3.36 8.99 -8.19
C ALA A 170 3.42 7.89 -9.27
N PHE A 171 3.70 6.65 -8.87
CA PHE A 171 3.84 5.53 -9.80
C PHE A 171 2.53 4.78 -10.09
N GLY A 172 1.51 4.91 -9.25
CA GLY A 172 0.29 4.11 -9.32
C GLY A 172 -0.99 4.91 -9.57
N ASN A 173 -0.94 6.23 -9.46
CA ASN A 173 -2.10 7.09 -9.72
C ASN A 173 -1.95 7.88 -11.03
N ALA A 174 -3.10 8.24 -11.58
CA ALA A 174 -3.20 9.04 -12.78
C ALA A 174 -4.48 9.89 -12.77
N LYS A 175 -4.48 10.94 -13.60
CA LYS A 175 -5.67 11.76 -13.84
C LYS A 175 -6.61 11.06 -14.81
N THR A 176 -7.88 10.95 -14.41
CA THR A 176 -8.99 10.42 -15.20
C THR A 176 -10.05 11.50 -15.40
N LEU A 177 -11.13 11.20 -16.14
CA LEU A 177 -12.24 12.15 -16.30
C LEU A 177 -13.01 12.44 -14.99
N LYS A 178 -13.01 11.50 -14.04
CA LYS A 178 -13.76 11.61 -12.78
C LYS A 178 -12.93 12.13 -11.61
N ASN A 179 -11.62 11.89 -11.64
CA ASN A 179 -10.72 12.14 -10.52
C ASN A 179 -9.31 12.44 -11.03
N ASP A 180 -8.74 13.55 -10.57
CA ASP A 180 -7.41 14.02 -10.95
C ASP A 180 -6.28 13.17 -10.35
N ASN A 181 -6.51 12.50 -9.22
CA ASN A 181 -5.55 11.61 -8.55
C ASN A 181 -6.17 10.22 -8.31
N SER A 182 -6.49 9.51 -9.40
CA SER A 182 -7.13 8.19 -9.34
C SER A 182 -6.10 7.08 -9.19
N SER A 183 -6.19 6.30 -8.11
CA SER A 183 -5.43 5.05 -7.99
C SER A 183 -5.83 4.05 -9.08
N ARG A 184 -4.82 3.54 -9.79
CA ARG A 184 -4.97 2.56 -10.88
C ARG A 184 -4.39 1.20 -10.51
N PHE A 185 -4.36 0.91 -9.21
CA PHE A 185 -3.99 -0.36 -8.60
C PHE A 185 -4.78 -0.53 -7.29
N GLY A 186 -5.01 -1.78 -6.90
CA GLY A 186 -5.49 -2.13 -5.57
C GLY A 186 -4.33 -2.12 -4.58
N LYS A 187 -4.57 -1.55 -3.39
CA LYS A 187 -3.59 -1.46 -2.32
C LYS A 187 -4.14 -2.13 -1.07
N TYR A 188 -3.40 -3.10 -0.56
CA TYR A 188 -3.61 -3.72 0.74
C TYR A 188 -2.42 -3.38 1.62
N MET A 189 -2.67 -3.07 2.89
CA MET A 189 -1.62 -2.69 3.84
C MET A 189 -1.87 -3.40 5.16
N ASP A 190 -0.91 -4.20 5.59
CA ASP A 190 -0.85 -4.78 6.92
C ASP A 190 -0.08 -3.85 7.85
N ILE A 191 -0.59 -3.72 9.07
CA ILE A 191 0.13 -3.13 10.19
C ILE A 191 0.23 -4.23 11.23
N GLN A 192 1.46 -4.52 11.66
CA GLN A 192 1.75 -5.60 12.58
C GLN A 192 1.93 -5.00 13.97
N PHE A 193 1.24 -5.56 14.95
CA PHE A 193 1.30 -5.12 16.34
C PHE A 193 1.86 -6.26 17.21
N ASP A 194 2.61 -5.90 18.25
CA ASP A 194 2.96 -6.83 19.32
C ASP A 194 1.77 -7.05 20.28
N HIS A 195 1.93 -7.98 21.20
CA HIS A 195 0.96 -8.30 22.25
C HIS A 195 0.58 -7.12 23.19
N GLN A 196 1.39 -6.06 23.26
CA GLN A 196 1.12 -4.83 24.03
C GLN A 196 0.44 -3.76 23.16
N GLY A 197 0.23 -4.03 21.87
CA GLY A 197 -0.35 -3.11 20.89
C GLY A 197 0.64 -2.10 20.30
N GLY A 198 1.95 -2.28 20.53
CA GLY A 198 3.00 -1.52 19.85
C GLY A 198 3.13 -1.96 18.40
N ALA A 199 3.21 -1.02 17.44
CA ALA A 199 3.40 -1.40 16.05
C ALA A 199 4.86 -1.82 15.79
N VAL A 200 5.04 -3.04 15.32
CA VAL A 200 6.35 -3.68 15.11
C VAL A 200 6.76 -3.78 13.64
N GLY A 201 5.81 -3.60 12.71
CA GLY A 201 6.09 -3.72 11.29
C GLY A 201 4.88 -3.38 10.42
N GLY A 202 5.08 -3.50 9.10
CA GLY A 202 4.00 -3.37 8.14
C GLY A 202 4.38 -4.01 6.81
N HIS A 203 3.37 -4.28 5.99
CA HIS A 203 3.55 -4.87 4.68
C HIS A 203 2.54 -4.28 3.69
N ILE A 204 2.98 -3.98 2.47
CA ILE A 204 2.14 -3.43 1.41
C ILE A 204 2.06 -4.46 0.29
N LEU A 205 0.84 -4.86 -0.06
CA LEU A 205 0.56 -5.69 -1.21
C LEU A 205 -0.16 -4.85 -2.27
N ASN A 206 0.39 -4.87 -3.48
CA ASN A 206 -0.18 -4.21 -4.64
C ASN A 206 -0.83 -5.24 -5.57
N TYR A 207 -2.02 -4.93 -6.08
CA TYR A 207 -2.76 -5.80 -6.98
C TYR A 207 -3.22 -5.03 -8.21
N LEU A 208 -3.19 -5.69 -9.38
CA LEU A 208 -3.86 -5.23 -10.60
C LEU A 208 -3.49 -3.80 -11.03
N LEU A 209 -2.20 -3.48 -11.08
CA LEU A 209 -1.75 -2.23 -11.73
C LEU A 209 -2.24 -2.20 -13.19
N GLU A 210 -2.89 -1.10 -13.58
CA GLU A 210 -3.37 -0.86 -14.94
C GLU A 210 -2.21 -0.57 -15.92
N LYS A 211 -1.46 -1.61 -16.28
CA LYS A 211 -0.27 -1.50 -17.13
C LYS A 211 -0.57 -0.87 -18.50
N SER A 212 -1.77 -1.09 -19.05
CA SER A 212 -2.19 -0.50 -20.35
C SER A 212 -2.05 1.03 -20.37
N ARG A 213 -2.24 1.70 -19.23
CA ARG A 213 -2.12 3.16 -19.11
C ARG A 213 -0.73 3.70 -19.49
N VAL A 214 0.32 2.89 -19.33
CA VAL A 214 1.69 3.30 -19.67
C VAL A 214 1.81 3.67 -21.14
N VAL A 215 1.14 2.92 -22.03
CA VAL A 215 1.29 3.05 -23.48
C VAL A 215 0.10 3.72 -24.14
N HIS A 216 -1.05 3.80 -23.46
CA HIS A 216 -2.27 4.36 -23.99
C HIS A 216 -3.14 5.05 -22.93
N GLN A 217 -3.71 6.21 -23.29
CA GLN A 217 -4.65 6.96 -22.45
C GLN A 217 -5.83 7.44 -23.30
N ASN A 218 -7.02 7.43 -22.71
CA ASN A 218 -8.20 8.04 -23.34
C ASN A 218 -8.07 9.57 -23.38
N HIS A 219 -8.77 10.20 -24.32
CA HIS A 219 -8.83 11.66 -24.41
C HIS A 219 -9.30 12.29 -23.08
N GLY A 220 -8.58 13.31 -22.62
CA GLY A 220 -8.79 13.98 -21.34
C GLY A 220 -8.12 13.30 -20.15
N GLU A 221 -7.43 12.16 -20.31
CA GLU A 221 -6.72 11.47 -19.23
C GLU A 221 -5.20 11.66 -19.30
N ARG A 222 -4.52 11.38 -18.18
CA ARG A 222 -3.05 11.35 -18.10
C ARG A 222 -2.52 9.93 -17.99
N ASN A 223 -1.23 9.81 -18.29
CA ASN A 223 -0.41 8.70 -17.84
C ASN A 223 -0.16 8.80 -16.32
N PHE A 224 0.64 7.89 -15.75
CA PHE A 224 1.03 7.95 -14.34
C PHE A 224 1.77 9.25 -14.00
N HIS A 225 1.54 9.79 -12.79
CA HIS A 225 2.06 11.09 -12.39
C HIS A 225 3.58 11.20 -12.44
N ILE A 226 4.30 10.12 -12.13
CA ILE A 226 5.77 10.09 -12.08
C ILE A 226 6.41 10.58 -13.38
N PHE A 227 5.81 10.31 -14.55
CA PHE A 227 6.39 10.76 -15.81
C PHE A 227 6.35 12.29 -15.95
N TYR A 228 5.22 12.92 -15.58
CA TYR A 228 5.06 14.37 -15.62
C TYR A 228 5.92 15.03 -14.54
N GLN A 229 5.95 14.45 -13.34
CA GLN A 229 6.79 14.91 -12.22
C GLN A 229 8.28 14.86 -12.58
N LEU A 230 8.75 13.80 -13.24
CA LEU A 230 10.14 13.69 -13.69
C LEU A 230 10.46 14.74 -14.76
N VAL A 231 9.65 14.81 -15.84
CA VAL A 231 9.91 15.73 -16.96
C VAL A 231 9.83 17.19 -16.52
N GLU A 232 8.81 17.58 -15.77
CA GLU A 232 8.59 18.97 -15.35
C GLU A 232 9.35 19.36 -14.08
N GLY A 233 9.69 18.41 -13.21
CA GLY A 233 10.27 18.63 -11.89
C GLY A 233 11.76 18.33 -11.77
N GLY A 234 12.32 17.41 -12.56
CA GLY A 234 13.71 16.97 -12.47
C GLY A 234 14.73 18.10 -12.65
N GLU A 235 15.90 17.99 -12.00
CA GLU A 235 17.00 18.93 -12.21
C GLU A 235 17.56 18.84 -13.64
N GLU A 236 18.16 19.91 -14.17
CA GLU A 236 18.68 19.93 -15.55
C GLU A 236 19.78 18.88 -15.78
N GLU A 237 20.64 18.66 -14.78
CA GLU A 237 21.69 17.64 -14.84
C GLU A 237 21.10 16.23 -14.92
N LEU A 238 20.06 15.94 -14.12
CA LEU A 238 19.36 14.66 -14.13
C LEU A 238 18.67 14.43 -15.48
N LEU A 239 17.93 15.42 -15.98
CA LEU A 239 17.26 15.32 -17.29
C LEU A 239 18.27 15.09 -18.42
N ARG A 240 19.41 15.79 -18.39
CA ARG A 240 20.50 15.60 -19.36
C ARG A 240 21.11 14.19 -19.28
N TRP A 241 21.30 13.66 -18.07
CA TRP A 241 21.82 12.31 -17.88
C TRP A 241 20.86 11.24 -18.41
N LEU A 242 19.55 11.47 -18.20
CA LEU A 242 18.46 10.63 -18.68
C LEU A 242 18.16 10.79 -20.18
N GLY A 243 18.68 11.82 -20.85
CA GLY A 243 18.36 12.11 -22.24
C GLY A 243 16.99 12.77 -22.46
N LEU A 244 16.40 13.32 -21.40
CA LEU A 244 15.06 13.91 -21.43
C LEU A 244 15.12 15.42 -21.64
N GLU A 245 14.20 15.94 -22.46
CA GLU A 245 13.88 17.36 -22.59
C GLU A 245 12.65 17.73 -21.74
N ARG A 246 12.66 18.93 -21.14
CA ARG A 246 11.55 19.49 -20.34
C ARG A 246 10.39 19.95 -21.22
N ASN A 247 9.81 19.01 -21.96
CA ASN A 247 8.61 19.22 -22.75
C ASN A 247 7.86 17.90 -22.89
N CYS A 248 6.74 17.76 -22.17
CA CYS A 248 5.91 16.56 -22.24
C CYS A 248 5.38 16.26 -23.65
N GLN A 249 5.31 17.25 -24.55
CA GLN A 249 4.85 17.08 -25.92
C GLN A 249 5.79 16.22 -26.79
N ASN A 250 7.05 16.09 -26.37
CA ASN A 250 8.06 15.33 -27.11
C ASN A 250 7.91 13.81 -26.92
N TYR A 251 7.06 13.36 -25.99
CA TYR A 251 6.94 11.95 -25.65
C TYR A 251 5.56 11.41 -26.01
N ARG A 252 5.52 10.46 -26.95
CA ARG A 252 4.28 9.86 -27.43
C ARG A 252 3.39 9.33 -26.30
N TYR A 253 3.98 8.72 -25.27
CA TYR A 253 3.24 8.14 -24.14
C TYR A 253 2.66 9.18 -23.16
N LEU A 254 2.96 10.47 -23.29
CA LEU A 254 2.42 11.52 -22.43
C LEU A 254 1.33 12.37 -23.09
N VAL A 255 1.22 12.31 -24.42
CA VAL A 255 0.33 13.18 -25.21
C VAL A 255 -0.92 12.48 -25.75
N GLN A 256 -1.06 11.15 -25.65
CA GLN A 256 -2.19 10.46 -26.29
C GLN A 256 -3.55 10.87 -25.73
N GLY A 257 -3.59 11.24 -24.44
CA GLY A 257 -4.79 11.75 -23.79
C GLY A 257 -5.02 13.26 -23.98
N ASP A 258 -4.18 13.97 -24.73
CA ASP A 258 -4.25 15.43 -24.95
C ASP A 258 -4.42 16.25 -23.66
N CYS A 259 -3.73 15.85 -22.60
CA CYS A 259 -3.88 16.45 -21.27
C CYS A 259 -2.57 16.47 -20.49
N ALA A 260 -1.58 17.25 -20.94
CA ALA A 260 -0.29 17.31 -20.23
C ALA A 260 -0.38 18.06 -18.88
N LYS A 261 -1.23 19.09 -18.78
CA LYS A 261 -1.36 19.95 -17.60
C LYS A 261 -2.73 19.82 -16.94
N VAL A 262 -2.74 19.85 -15.62
CA VAL A 262 -3.95 19.79 -14.78
C VAL A 262 -3.87 20.91 -13.74
N SER A 263 -4.90 21.74 -13.62
CA SER A 263 -4.87 22.94 -12.76
C SER A 263 -4.79 22.63 -11.27
N SER A 264 -5.29 21.46 -10.85
CA SER A 264 -5.29 20.99 -9.46
C SER A 264 -3.97 20.34 -9.03
N ILE A 265 -3.03 20.10 -9.95
CA ILE A 265 -1.80 19.34 -9.69
C ILE A 265 -0.58 20.20 -10.01
N ASN A 266 0.42 20.16 -9.14
CA ASN A 266 1.71 20.82 -9.35
C ASN A 266 2.82 19.77 -9.39
N ASP A 267 3.08 19.25 -10.60
CA ASP A 267 4.03 18.15 -10.80
C ASP A 267 5.45 18.48 -10.30
N LYS A 268 5.85 19.78 -10.25
CA LYS A 268 7.15 20.21 -9.74
C LYS A 268 7.24 20.18 -8.21
N SER A 269 6.16 20.51 -7.49
CA SER A 269 6.14 20.34 -6.03
C SER A 269 6.06 18.87 -5.65
N ASP A 270 5.27 18.11 -6.41
CA ASP A 270 5.04 16.69 -6.14
C ASP A 270 6.31 15.87 -6.41
N TRP A 271 7.09 16.24 -7.44
CA TRP A 271 8.43 15.70 -7.67
C TRP A 271 9.35 15.81 -6.45
N LYS A 272 9.41 17.00 -5.82
CA LYS A 272 10.21 17.20 -4.60
C LYS A 272 9.71 16.35 -3.44
N MET A 273 8.40 16.13 -3.36
CA MET A 273 7.81 15.26 -2.34
C MET A 273 8.21 13.80 -2.56
N VAL A 274 8.19 13.33 -3.81
CA VAL A 274 8.65 11.98 -4.19
C VAL A 274 10.13 11.78 -3.88
N GLN A 275 11.00 12.72 -4.26
CA GLN A 275 12.44 12.63 -3.95
C GLN A 275 12.68 12.53 -2.44
N ARG A 276 12.05 13.41 -1.64
CA ARG A 276 12.14 13.37 -0.17
C ARG A 276 11.65 12.04 0.40
N ALA A 277 10.54 11.53 -0.10
CA ALA A 277 9.98 10.26 0.34
C ALA A 277 10.92 9.08 0.04
N LEU A 278 11.50 9.01 -1.16
CA LEU A 278 12.49 7.98 -1.53
C LEU A 278 13.70 7.99 -0.59
N SER A 279 14.21 9.17 -0.24
CA SER A 279 15.33 9.30 0.72
C SER A 279 14.97 8.76 2.11
N VAL A 280 13.75 9.02 2.62
CA VAL A 280 13.34 8.55 3.96
C VAL A 280 13.07 7.04 4.00
N ILE A 281 12.59 6.47 2.90
CA ILE A 281 12.36 5.02 2.75
C ILE A 281 13.68 4.24 2.57
N LYS A 282 14.82 4.93 2.59
CA LYS A 282 16.18 4.37 2.47
C LYS A 282 16.49 3.77 1.09
N PHE A 283 15.96 4.34 0.02
CA PHE A 283 16.52 4.08 -1.31
C PHE A 283 17.93 4.67 -1.38
N SER A 284 18.89 3.89 -1.87
CA SER A 284 20.22 4.43 -2.14
C SER A 284 20.20 5.39 -3.32
N GLU A 285 21.19 6.26 -3.43
CA GLU A 285 21.31 7.16 -4.59
C GLU A 285 21.37 6.37 -5.90
N SER A 286 22.10 5.24 -5.90
CA SER A 286 22.15 4.34 -7.05
C SER A 286 20.79 3.70 -7.38
N ASP A 287 20.00 3.31 -6.37
CA ASP A 287 18.64 2.79 -6.61
C ASP A 287 17.76 3.86 -7.29
N ILE A 288 17.87 5.12 -6.84
CA ILE A 288 17.10 6.25 -7.37
C ILE A 288 17.52 6.55 -8.81
N GLU A 289 18.83 6.59 -9.10
CA GLU A 289 19.37 6.78 -10.44
C GLU A 289 18.89 5.70 -11.41
N HIS A 290 18.99 4.42 -11.03
CA HIS A 290 18.51 3.31 -11.85
C HIS A 290 16.99 3.34 -12.03
N LEU A 291 16.23 3.66 -10.97
CA LEU A 291 14.78 3.79 -11.05
C LEU A 291 14.38 4.84 -12.09
N PHE A 292 14.96 6.04 -12.03
CA PHE A 292 14.66 7.09 -13.00
C PHE A 292 15.20 6.79 -14.40
N GLY A 293 16.34 6.09 -14.51
CA GLY A 293 16.83 5.55 -15.77
C GLY A 293 15.83 4.60 -16.45
N ILE A 294 15.23 3.69 -15.67
CA ILE A 294 14.19 2.79 -16.16
C ILE A 294 12.94 3.57 -16.58
N ILE A 295 12.49 4.55 -15.79
CA ILE A 295 11.32 5.38 -16.14
C ILE A 295 11.57 6.20 -17.41
N ALA A 296 12.74 6.81 -17.55
CA ALA A 296 13.14 7.53 -18.77
C ALA A 296 13.19 6.58 -19.99
N SER A 297 13.70 5.36 -19.82
CA SER A 297 13.74 4.37 -20.91
C SER A 297 12.34 4.03 -21.45
N VAL A 298 11.31 4.03 -20.60
CA VAL A 298 9.92 3.81 -21.01
C VAL A 298 9.42 4.96 -21.89
N LEU A 299 9.79 6.22 -21.59
CA LEU A 299 9.46 7.37 -22.44
C LEU A 299 10.15 7.30 -23.80
N HIS A 300 11.46 7.00 -23.81
CA HIS A 300 12.23 6.82 -25.05
C HIS A 300 11.70 5.66 -25.91
N LEU A 301 11.34 4.53 -25.27
CA LEU A 301 10.68 3.41 -25.95
C LEU A 301 9.44 3.88 -26.71
N GLY A 302 8.59 4.72 -26.12
CA GLY A 302 7.37 5.22 -26.78
C GLY A 302 7.62 6.06 -28.04
N ASN A 303 8.81 6.66 -28.17
CA ASN A 303 9.20 7.45 -29.32
C ASN A 303 9.83 6.62 -30.46
N ILE A 304 10.13 5.34 -30.22
CA ILE A 304 10.60 4.43 -31.27
C ILE A 304 9.48 4.23 -32.30
N LYS A 305 9.80 4.55 -33.56
CA LYS A 305 8.93 4.35 -34.72
C LYS A 305 9.50 3.25 -35.61
N PHE A 306 8.62 2.41 -36.12
CA PHE A 306 8.95 1.35 -37.06
C PHE A 306 8.47 1.75 -38.45
N GLU A 307 9.28 1.43 -39.46
CA GLU A 307 8.95 1.62 -40.87
C GLU A 307 8.95 0.25 -41.56
N ALA A 308 8.18 0.11 -42.64
CA ALA A 308 8.20 -1.10 -43.43
C ALA A 308 9.43 -1.11 -44.35
N ASP A 309 10.20 -2.19 -44.35
CA ASP A 309 11.26 -2.42 -45.31
C ASP A 309 10.70 -2.83 -46.69
N VAL A 310 11.60 -3.11 -47.64
CA VAL A 310 11.25 -3.50 -49.02
C VAL A 310 10.39 -4.77 -49.07
N LEU A 311 10.46 -5.62 -48.04
CA LEU A 311 9.73 -6.88 -47.93
C LEU A 311 8.46 -6.75 -47.04
N GLY A 312 8.19 -5.57 -46.49
CA GLY A 312 7.04 -5.30 -45.61
C GLY A 312 7.28 -5.58 -44.13
N TYR A 313 8.51 -5.89 -43.72
CA TYR A 313 8.87 -6.16 -42.33
C TYR A 313 9.28 -4.89 -41.57
N ALA A 314 9.19 -4.93 -40.25
CA ALA A 314 9.53 -3.82 -39.39
C ALA A 314 11.04 -3.55 -39.39
N SER A 315 11.42 -2.36 -39.84
CA SER A 315 12.78 -1.82 -39.75
C SER A 315 12.83 -0.61 -38.82
N LEU A 316 14.01 -0.37 -38.26
CA LEU A 316 14.30 0.73 -37.33
C LEU A 316 15.34 1.66 -37.96
N ASN A 317 14.95 2.88 -38.27
CA ASN A 317 15.82 3.92 -38.82
C ASN A 317 16.30 4.94 -37.76
N ASN A 318 15.69 4.95 -36.57
CA ASN A 318 15.96 5.94 -35.53
C ASN A 318 17.03 5.49 -34.51
N ASN A 319 18.22 6.08 -34.61
CA ASN A 319 19.36 5.74 -33.76
C ASN A 319 19.34 6.44 -32.39
N GLN A 320 18.71 7.61 -32.24
CA GLN A 320 18.85 8.40 -31.02
C GLN A 320 18.06 7.82 -29.85
N GLU A 321 16.77 7.54 -30.04
CA GLU A 321 15.92 6.96 -28.99
C GLU A 321 16.41 5.55 -28.60
N MET A 322 16.81 4.76 -29.60
CA MET A 322 17.38 3.42 -29.37
C MET A 322 18.68 3.50 -28.55
N HIS A 323 19.54 4.49 -28.84
CA HIS A 323 20.77 4.70 -28.08
C HIS A 323 20.47 5.03 -26.61
N TRP A 324 19.48 5.88 -26.34
CA TRP A 324 19.07 6.18 -24.96
C TRP A 324 18.51 4.96 -24.23
N VAL A 325 17.60 4.20 -24.84
CA VAL A 325 17.06 2.98 -24.24
C VAL A 325 18.17 1.97 -23.96
N SER A 326 19.08 1.78 -24.91
CA SER A 326 20.25 0.90 -24.78
C SER A 326 21.16 1.34 -23.62
N LYS A 327 21.48 2.63 -23.53
CA LYS A 327 22.33 3.20 -22.49
C LYS A 327 21.69 3.06 -21.10
N LEU A 328 20.41 3.41 -20.97
CA LEU A 328 19.71 3.45 -19.68
C LEU A 328 19.41 2.04 -19.14
N LEU A 329 19.10 1.08 -20.01
CA LEU A 329 18.85 -0.31 -19.62
C LEU A 329 20.13 -1.16 -19.58
N GLY A 330 21.26 -0.64 -20.06
CA GLY A 330 22.51 -1.38 -20.17
C GLY A 330 22.47 -2.54 -21.16
N ILE A 331 21.64 -2.46 -22.20
CA ILE A 331 21.43 -3.53 -23.19
C ILE A 331 22.12 -3.14 -24.50
N PRO A 332 22.90 -4.02 -25.15
CA PRO A 332 23.50 -3.72 -26.45
C PRO A 332 22.45 -3.34 -27.51
N PRO A 333 22.67 -2.29 -28.33
CA PRO A 333 21.68 -1.81 -29.30
C PRO A 333 21.19 -2.88 -30.28
N HIS A 334 22.09 -3.75 -30.74
CA HIS A 334 21.75 -4.84 -31.68
C HIS A 334 20.78 -5.87 -31.09
N VAL A 335 20.93 -6.20 -29.80
CA VAL A 335 20.02 -7.12 -29.08
C VAL A 335 18.65 -6.47 -28.94
N LEU A 336 18.61 -5.19 -28.57
CA LEU A 336 17.35 -4.45 -28.44
C LEU A 336 16.64 -4.33 -29.80
N GLN A 337 17.38 -4.01 -30.86
CA GLN A 337 16.85 -3.93 -32.22
C GLN A 337 16.26 -5.28 -32.65
N GLN A 338 17.02 -6.37 -32.48
CA GLN A 338 16.55 -7.72 -32.83
C GLN A 338 15.31 -8.11 -32.00
N GLY A 339 15.30 -7.84 -30.69
CA GLY A 339 14.16 -8.14 -29.83
C GLY A 339 12.88 -7.35 -30.15
N LEU A 340 13.01 -6.15 -30.72
CA LEU A 340 11.87 -5.32 -31.13
C LEU A 340 11.39 -5.61 -32.55
N THR A 341 12.21 -6.23 -33.39
CA THR A 341 11.92 -6.47 -34.82
C THR A 341 11.77 -7.94 -35.18
N HIS A 342 12.17 -8.87 -34.32
CA HIS A 342 12.12 -10.30 -34.57
C HIS A 342 11.55 -11.07 -33.38
N ARG A 343 10.87 -12.18 -33.66
CA ARG A 343 10.50 -13.20 -32.68
C ARG A 343 11.45 -14.38 -32.81
N LYS A 344 11.98 -14.83 -31.67
CA LYS A 344 12.67 -16.12 -31.56
C LYS A 344 11.63 -17.24 -31.53
N ILE A 345 11.81 -18.25 -32.38
CA ILE A 345 11.00 -19.46 -32.43
C ILE A 345 11.94 -20.64 -32.16
N GLU A 346 11.69 -21.35 -31.08
CA GLU A 346 12.46 -22.54 -30.70
C GLU A 346 11.68 -23.79 -31.11
N ALA A 347 12.27 -24.60 -31.99
CA ALA A 347 11.69 -25.85 -32.46
C ALA A 347 12.67 -27.01 -32.24
N LYS A 348 12.53 -27.71 -31.10
CA LYS A 348 13.25 -28.92 -30.63
C LYS A 348 14.80 -28.93 -30.71
N THR A 349 15.39 -28.63 -31.85
CA THR A 349 16.84 -28.62 -32.11
C THR A 349 17.34 -27.36 -32.83
N GLU A 350 16.43 -26.50 -33.32
CA GLU A 350 16.80 -25.29 -34.07
C GLU A 350 16.16 -24.03 -33.47
N GLU A 351 16.92 -22.94 -33.47
CA GLU A 351 16.45 -21.61 -33.14
C GLU A 351 16.35 -20.78 -34.43
N MET A 352 15.14 -20.31 -34.74
CA MET A 352 14.90 -19.45 -35.91
C MET A 352 14.39 -18.09 -35.47
N PHE A 353 14.85 -17.04 -36.15
CA PHE A 353 14.33 -15.69 -35.98
C PHE A 353 13.38 -15.36 -37.13
N SER A 354 12.14 -15.02 -36.78
CA SER A 354 11.13 -14.57 -37.74
C SER A 354 10.91 -13.06 -37.59
N PRO A 355 11.02 -12.25 -38.65
CA PRO A 355 10.83 -10.81 -38.58
C PRO A 355 9.36 -10.46 -38.30
N PHE A 356 9.14 -9.37 -37.58
CA PHE A 356 7.83 -8.81 -37.30
C PHE A 356 7.32 -7.96 -38.46
N SER A 357 5.99 -7.88 -38.61
CA SER A 357 5.35 -6.76 -39.30
C SER A 357 5.43 -5.49 -38.43
N VAL A 358 5.22 -4.32 -39.04
CA VAL A 358 5.20 -3.03 -38.32
C VAL A 358 4.25 -3.05 -37.12
N ASP A 359 3.03 -3.55 -37.29
CA ASP A 359 2.04 -3.63 -36.20
C ASP A 359 2.49 -4.55 -35.06
N HIS A 360 3.11 -5.69 -35.39
CA HIS A 360 3.63 -6.60 -34.37
C HIS A 360 4.81 -5.99 -33.60
N ALA A 361 5.67 -5.23 -34.29
CA ALA A 361 6.78 -4.53 -33.66
C ALA A 361 6.31 -3.41 -32.71
N VAL A 362 5.26 -2.66 -33.10
CA VAL A 362 4.59 -1.70 -32.22
C VAL A 362 4.02 -2.39 -30.99
N TYR A 363 3.32 -3.51 -31.16
CA TYR A 363 2.79 -4.29 -30.04
C TYR A 363 3.91 -4.82 -29.13
N ALA A 364 5.02 -5.30 -29.69
CA ALA A 364 6.17 -5.79 -28.94
C ALA A 364 6.82 -4.68 -28.10
N ARG A 365 7.04 -3.49 -28.69
CA ARG A 365 7.50 -2.29 -27.99
C ARG A 365 6.59 -1.92 -26.83
N ASP A 366 5.29 -1.88 -27.07
CA ASP A 366 4.30 -1.52 -26.05
C ASP A 366 4.22 -2.58 -24.95
N ALA A 367 4.29 -3.86 -25.31
CA ALA A 367 4.35 -4.97 -24.36
C ALA A 367 5.60 -4.87 -23.47
N LEU A 368 6.75 -4.56 -24.05
CA LEU A 368 7.99 -4.34 -23.31
C LEU A 368 7.88 -3.15 -22.35
N ALA A 369 7.37 -2.01 -22.81
CA ALA A 369 7.16 -0.82 -21.97
C ALA A 369 6.24 -1.11 -20.77
N LYS A 370 5.11 -1.80 -21.01
CA LYS A 370 4.18 -2.26 -19.95
C LYS A 370 4.85 -3.22 -18.97
N ALA A 371 5.66 -4.15 -19.47
CA ALA A 371 6.33 -5.16 -18.67
C ALA A 371 7.42 -4.53 -17.79
N ILE A 372 8.24 -3.64 -18.34
CA ILE A 372 9.25 -2.87 -17.61
C ILE A 372 8.58 -2.10 -16.49
N TYR A 373 7.63 -1.22 -16.81
CA TYR A 373 6.97 -0.38 -15.80
C TYR A 373 6.27 -1.22 -14.71
N GLY A 374 5.56 -2.28 -15.11
CA GLY A 374 4.90 -3.16 -14.16
C GLY A 374 5.86 -3.89 -13.22
N ARG A 375 7.02 -4.33 -13.71
CA ARG A 375 8.06 -4.95 -12.88
C ARG A 375 8.75 -3.94 -11.99
N THR A 376 9.02 -2.73 -12.49
CA THR A 376 9.56 -1.61 -11.70
C THR A 376 8.63 -1.24 -10.55
N PHE A 377 7.31 -1.18 -10.78
CA PHE A 377 6.35 -0.90 -9.72
C PHE A 377 6.34 -1.99 -8.63
N ASN A 378 6.39 -3.27 -9.03
CA ASN A 378 6.49 -4.38 -8.07
C ASN A 378 7.80 -4.33 -7.29
N TRP A 379 8.93 -4.05 -7.95
CA TRP A 379 10.22 -3.88 -7.29
C TRP A 379 10.19 -2.72 -6.29
N LEU A 380 9.57 -1.60 -6.66
CA LEU A 380 9.40 -0.43 -5.79
C LEU A 380 8.62 -0.79 -4.52
N VAL A 381 7.51 -1.52 -4.65
CA VAL A 381 6.71 -2.01 -3.51
C VAL A 381 7.53 -2.96 -2.64
N ASN A 382 8.27 -3.90 -3.24
CA ASN A 382 9.14 -4.81 -2.51
C ASN A 382 10.24 -4.08 -1.74
N LYS A 383 10.85 -3.05 -2.34
CA LYS A 383 11.84 -2.19 -1.66
C LYS A 383 11.25 -1.40 -0.51
N ILE A 384 10.03 -0.88 -0.67
CA ILE A 384 9.30 -0.26 0.45
C ILE A 384 9.10 -1.29 1.56
N ASN A 385 8.68 -2.51 1.24
CA ASN A 385 8.49 -3.59 2.22
C ASN A 385 9.78 -3.98 2.95
N GLU A 386 10.93 -4.06 2.27
CA GLU A 386 12.23 -4.27 2.92
C GLU A 386 12.52 -3.23 4.01
N SER A 387 12.02 -2.00 3.85
CA SER A 387 12.17 -0.92 4.83
C SER A 387 11.15 -0.99 5.98
N LEU A 388 10.06 -1.74 5.82
CA LEU A 388 8.93 -1.80 6.77
C LEU A 388 8.92 -3.06 7.64
N VAL A 389 9.54 -4.14 7.16
CA VAL A 389 9.39 -5.46 7.76
C VAL A 389 10.50 -5.74 8.79
N ASN A 390 10.13 -6.42 9.87
CA ASN A 390 11.07 -6.96 10.85
C ASN A 390 11.95 -8.05 10.18
N LYS A 391 13.24 -7.77 10.04
CA LYS A 391 14.22 -8.69 9.41
C LYS A 391 14.26 -10.07 10.07
N PHE A 392 13.98 -10.15 11.37
CA PHE A 392 13.92 -11.41 12.10
C PHE A 392 12.82 -12.33 11.55
N CYS A 393 11.60 -11.79 11.36
CA CYS A 393 10.47 -12.54 10.82
C CYS A 393 10.69 -12.99 9.37
N ILE A 394 11.35 -12.16 8.54
CA ILE A 394 11.71 -12.53 7.16
C ILE A 394 12.67 -13.72 7.17
N ASN A 395 13.76 -13.61 7.94
CA ASN A 395 14.78 -14.66 7.97
C ASN A 395 14.20 -15.96 8.51
N TYR A 396 13.41 -15.91 9.57
CA TYR A 396 12.72 -17.09 10.09
C TYR A 396 11.75 -17.70 9.07
N CYS A 397 10.95 -16.89 8.35
CA CYS A 397 10.06 -17.39 7.29
C CYS A 397 10.85 -18.07 6.16
N ASN A 398 11.95 -17.45 5.71
CA ASN A 398 12.84 -18.05 4.72
C ASN A 398 13.44 -19.36 5.23
N GLU A 399 13.82 -19.45 6.50
CA GLU A 399 14.33 -20.69 7.07
C GLU A 399 13.28 -21.80 7.12
N LYS A 400 12.02 -21.47 7.42
CA LYS A 400 10.92 -22.43 7.35
C LYS A 400 10.65 -22.91 5.93
N LEU A 401 10.71 -22.02 4.94
CA LEU A 401 10.56 -22.36 3.52
C LEU A 401 11.71 -23.25 3.04
N GLN A 402 12.95 -22.91 3.42
CA GLN A 402 14.13 -23.70 3.08
C GLN A 402 14.06 -25.09 3.71
N GLN A 403 13.62 -25.18 4.97
CA GLN A 403 13.41 -26.47 5.64
C GLN A 403 12.36 -27.32 4.91
N LEU A 404 11.25 -26.72 4.49
CA LEU A 404 10.21 -27.42 3.75
C LEU A 404 10.72 -27.92 2.40
N PHE A 405 11.50 -27.10 1.67
CA PHE A 405 12.10 -27.49 0.40
C PHE A 405 13.06 -28.67 0.54
N ILE A 406 13.96 -28.63 1.54
CA ILE A 406 14.91 -29.72 1.82
C ILE A 406 14.16 -31.01 2.19
N GLN A 407 13.10 -30.91 3.00
CA GLN A 407 12.32 -32.07 3.40
C GLN A 407 11.57 -32.71 2.22
N LEU A 408 10.92 -31.91 1.38
CA LEU A 408 10.11 -32.40 0.26
C LEU A 408 10.94 -32.86 -0.95
N THR A 409 12.14 -32.31 -1.13
CA THR A 409 12.98 -32.64 -2.29
C THR A 409 14.06 -33.65 -1.89
N LEU A 410 15.03 -33.23 -1.07
CA LEU A 410 16.23 -34.02 -0.80
C LEU A 410 15.99 -35.18 0.16
N LYS A 411 15.17 -34.99 1.20
CA LYS A 411 14.91 -36.05 2.18
C LYS A 411 13.92 -37.08 1.63
N SER A 412 12.82 -36.62 1.02
CA SER A 412 11.80 -37.51 0.43
C SER A 412 12.38 -38.37 -0.69
N GLU A 413 13.19 -37.81 -1.61
CA GLU A 413 13.78 -38.59 -2.70
C GLU A 413 14.76 -39.65 -2.16
N GLN A 414 15.59 -39.31 -1.17
CA GLN A 414 16.53 -40.27 -0.57
C GLN A 414 15.81 -41.41 0.17
N GLU A 415 14.71 -41.11 0.87
CA GLU A 415 13.86 -42.12 1.52
C GLU A 415 13.13 -43.01 0.49
N GLU A 416 12.74 -42.46 -0.66
CA GLU A 416 12.09 -43.20 -1.75
C GLU A 416 13.07 -44.18 -2.43
N TYR A 417 14.29 -43.74 -2.76
CA TYR A 417 15.33 -44.63 -3.29
C TYR A 417 15.67 -45.77 -2.31
N GLU A 418 15.74 -45.49 -1.02
CA GLU A 418 15.98 -46.49 0.02
C GLU A 418 14.82 -47.49 0.13
N MET A 419 13.56 -47.01 0.07
CA MET A 419 12.38 -47.88 0.08
C MET A 419 12.26 -48.77 -1.17
N GLU A 420 12.64 -48.26 -2.33
CA GLU A 420 12.62 -49.02 -3.59
C GLU A 420 13.80 -49.99 -3.73
N GLY A 421 14.74 -49.97 -2.77
CA GLY A 421 15.93 -50.82 -2.77
C GLY A 421 16.93 -50.45 -3.88
N ILE A 422 16.90 -49.19 -4.33
CA ILE A 422 17.82 -48.65 -5.33
C ILE A 422 19.10 -48.21 -4.61
N GLU A 423 20.27 -48.67 -5.08
CA GLU A 423 21.55 -48.19 -4.54
C GLU A 423 21.69 -46.69 -4.79
N TRP A 424 21.72 -45.92 -3.69
CA TRP A 424 21.86 -44.47 -3.69
C TRP A 424 22.97 -44.04 -2.72
N GLU A 425 23.79 -43.08 -3.11
CA GLU A 425 24.81 -42.48 -2.25
C GLU A 425 24.21 -41.27 -1.50
N PRO A 426 24.10 -41.29 -0.16
CA PRO A 426 23.45 -40.20 0.57
C PRO A 426 24.14 -38.85 0.36
N VAL A 427 23.36 -37.84 -0.01
CA VAL A 427 23.87 -36.48 -0.20
C VAL A 427 23.80 -35.73 1.13
N PRO A 428 24.93 -35.24 1.67
CA PRO A 428 24.91 -34.45 2.90
C PRO A 428 24.27 -33.08 2.65
N PHE A 429 23.35 -32.69 3.52
CA PHE A 429 22.72 -31.37 3.50
C PHE A 429 22.64 -30.78 4.90
N PHE A 430 22.61 -29.44 4.98
CA PHE A 430 22.35 -28.76 6.26
C PHE A 430 20.85 -28.81 6.56
N ASN A 431 20.48 -29.25 7.76
CA ASN A 431 19.08 -29.35 8.17
C ASN A 431 18.66 -28.08 8.91
N ASN A 432 18.01 -27.17 8.19
CA ASN A 432 17.55 -25.87 8.69
C ASN A 432 16.56 -25.96 9.85
N LYS A 433 16.04 -27.17 10.16
CA LYS A 433 15.22 -27.44 11.35
C LYS A 433 15.88 -26.97 12.64
N ILE A 434 17.19 -27.10 12.78
CA ILE A 434 17.89 -26.64 13.99
C ILE A 434 17.79 -25.12 14.19
N ILE A 435 17.77 -24.34 13.10
CA ILE A 435 17.60 -22.88 13.13
C ILE A 435 16.11 -22.55 13.34
N CYS A 436 15.21 -23.30 12.72
CA CYS A 436 13.76 -23.13 12.92
C CYS A 436 13.37 -23.38 14.38
N ASP A 437 13.85 -24.47 14.97
CA ASP A 437 13.60 -24.86 16.36
C ASP A 437 14.20 -23.82 17.32
N LEU A 438 15.41 -23.31 17.05
CA LEU A 438 15.99 -22.19 17.80
C LEU A 438 15.05 -20.97 17.88
N VAL A 439 14.27 -20.71 16.83
CA VAL A 439 13.34 -19.57 16.81
C VAL A 439 11.97 -19.92 17.40
N GLU A 440 11.42 -21.09 17.09
CA GLU A 440 9.99 -21.44 17.31
C GLU A 440 9.72 -22.42 18.45
N GLU A 441 10.75 -23.07 19.01
CA GLU A 441 10.57 -24.10 20.02
C GLU A 441 9.82 -23.54 21.24
N LYS A 442 8.77 -24.25 21.67
CA LYS A 442 7.98 -23.83 22.83
C LYS A 442 8.85 -23.82 24.08
N HIS A 443 8.78 -22.74 24.87
CA HIS A 443 9.50 -22.54 26.13
C HIS A 443 11.03 -22.38 26.01
N ARG A 444 11.63 -22.50 24.81
CA ARG A 444 13.08 -22.37 24.62
C ARG A 444 13.50 -21.56 23.41
N GLY A 445 12.62 -21.40 22.41
CA GLY A 445 12.90 -20.66 21.21
C GLY A 445 12.89 -19.15 21.44
N ILE A 446 13.57 -18.41 20.57
CA ILE A 446 13.71 -16.95 20.65
C ILE A 446 12.35 -16.25 20.80
N ILE A 447 11.32 -16.68 20.05
CA ILE A 447 9.97 -16.09 20.14
C ILE A 447 9.35 -16.37 21.51
N SER A 448 9.49 -17.59 22.03
CA SER A 448 8.96 -17.95 23.34
C SER A 448 9.65 -17.19 24.48
N LEU A 449 10.97 -16.98 24.38
CA LEU A 449 11.72 -16.21 25.36
C LEU A 449 11.35 -14.72 25.30
N LEU A 450 11.11 -14.20 24.09
CA LEU A 450 10.64 -12.85 23.87
C LEU A 450 9.26 -12.66 24.50
N ASP A 451 8.30 -13.54 24.20
CA ASP A 451 6.96 -13.51 24.78
C ASP A 451 7.00 -13.55 26.31
N GLU A 452 7.82 -14.40 26.91
CA GLU A 452 7.96 -14.48 28.36
C GLU A 452 8.57 -13.20 28.98
N GLU A 453 9.61 -12.62 28.36
CA GLU A 453 10.19 -11.36 28.83
C GLU A 453 9.22 -10.19 28.71
N CYS A 454 8.45 -10.19 27.62
CA CYS A 454 7.40 -9.24 27.32
C CYS A 454 6.22 -9.31 28.32
N LEU A 455 5.94 -10.50 28.86
CA LEU A 455 4.86 -10.73 29.84
C LEU A 455 5.31 -10.63 31.31
N ARG A 456 6.61 -10.51 31.60
CA ARG A 456 7.12 -10.54 32.97
C ARG A 456 6.78 -9.24 33.73
N PRO A 457 6.41 -9.31 35.02
CA PRO A 457 6.26 -8.11 35.85
C PRO A 457 7.63 -7.51 36.21
N GLY A 458 7.92 -6.30 35.75
CA GLY A 458 9.16 -5.56 36.01
C GLY A 458 9.60 -4.69 34.83
N GLU A 459 10.76 -4.02 34.92
CA GLU A 459 11.38 -3.36 33.76
C GLU A 459 12.05 -4.43 32.87
N ALA A 460 11.33 -4.91 31.85
CA ALA A 460 11.93 -5.66 30.76
C ALA A 460 12.63 -4.69 29.79
N THR A 461 13.87 -5.00 29.42
CA THR A 461 14.67 -4.21 28.50
C THR A 461 15.31 -5.11 27.45
N ASP A 462 15.78 -4.53 26.35
CA ASP A 462 16.52 -5.28 25.33
C ASP A 462 17.74 -6.03 25.91
N LEU A 463 18.38 -5.46 26.95
CA LEU A 463 19.51 -6.08 27.64
C LEU A 463 19.08 -7.28 28.49
N THR A 464 17.96 -7.18 29.22
CA THR A 464 17.47 -8.30 30.04
C THR A 464 16.96 -9.44 29.18
N PHE A 465 16.39 -9.12 28.01
CA PHE A 465 16.04 -10.11 27.01
C PHE A 465 17.29 -10.80 26.44
N LEU A 466 18.33 -10.04 26.09
CA LEU A 466 19.60 -10.60 25.62
C LEU A 466 20.25 -11.52 26.67
N GLU A 467 20.31 -11.08 27.93
CA GLU A 467 20.83 -11.90 29.04
C GLU A 467 20.05 -13.22 29.19
N LYS A 468 18.72 -13.18 29.08
CA LYS A 468 17.89 -14.39 29.14
C LYS A 468 18.13 -15.32 27.95
N MET A 469 18.35 -14.77 26.76
CA MET A 469 18.73 -15.54 25.58
C MET A 469 20.10 -16.18 25.79
N GLU A 470 21.10 -15.46 26.29
CA GLU A 470 22.42 -16.01 26.61
C GLU A 470 22.33 -17.13 27.65
N GLU A 471 21.49 -16.97 28.68
CA GLU A 471 21.29 -18.00 29.70
C GLU A 471 20.61 -19.26 29.14
N THR A 472 19.59 -19.10 28.31
CA THR A 472 18.74 -20.22 27.87
C THR A 472 19.24 -20.90 26.61
N ILE A 473 19.76 -20.12 25.65
CA ILE A 473 20.17 -20.58 24.32
C ILE A 473 21.63 -20.23 23.98
N GLY A 474 22.40 -19.65 24.90
CA GLY A 474 23.84 -19.31 24.70
C GLY A 474 24.74 -20.49 24.29
N GLY A 475 24.37 -21.72 24.64
CA GLY A 475 25.09 -22.93 24.24
C GLY A 475 24.71 -23.46 22.85
N HIS A 476 23.77 -22.83 22.14
CA HIS A 476 23.27 -23.34 20.87
C HIS A 476 24.27 -23.04 19.73
N PRO A 477 24.61 -24.02 18.87
CA PRO A 477 25.68 -23.88 17.86
C PRO A 477 25.45 -22.80 16.80
N HIS A 478 24.20 -22.33 16.66
CA HIS A 478 23.80 -21.29 15.71
C HIS A 478 23.31 -19.99 16.38
N PHE A 479 23.54 -19.85 17.68
CA PHE A 479 23.25 -18.62 18.43
C PHE A 479 24.56 -18.00 18.90
N VAL A 480 24.78 -16.73 18.59
CA VAL A 480 25.98 -15.98 18.96
C VAL A 480 25.53 -14.57 19.34
N THR A 481 26.06 -14.04 20.44
CA THR A 481 25.77 -12.69 20.93
C THR A 481 26.90 -11.71 20.71
#